data_AF-A0A940RMT7-F1
#
_entry.id   AF-A0A940RMT7-F1
#
_cell.length_a   1.000
_cell.length_b   1.000
_cell.length_c   1.000
_cell.angle_alpha   90.00
_cell.angle_beta   90.00
_cell.angle_gamma   90.00
#
_symmetry.space_group_name_H-M   'P 1'
#
loop_
_entity.id
_entity.type
_entity.pdbx_description
1 polymer ?
#
loop_
_entity_poly.entity_id
_entity_poly.type
_entity_poly.pdbx_seq_one_letter_code
_entity_poly.pdbx_strand_id
1 'polypeptide(L)'
;MLHSNQGLGSQYTTMGPVRVRLTGVARTDGEGKPLPSVTAPTVAEASSALERMARVVGADAVLKPSTDYRAAALAAGPLGSLTHIVVTASGTAVAYNAVESEKSDASDGEAEDEQPPAA
;
A
#
# COMPACT_ATOMS: atom_id res chain seq x y z
N MET A 1 -16.86 -11.18 6.33
CA MET A 1 -16.46 -12.31 5.47
C MET A 1 -14.94 -12.33 5.44
N LEU A 2 -14.31 -13.38 5.98
CA LEU A 2 -12.86 -13.56 5.95
C LEU A 2 -12.46 -14.10 4.58
N HIS A 3 -11.42 -13.55 3.96
CA HIS A 3 -10.90 -14.01 2.68
C HIS A 3 -9.53 -14.64 2.90
N SER A 4 -9.38 -15.92 2.55
CA SER A 4 -8.09 -16.63 2.61
C SER A 4 -7.41 -16.57 1.24
N ASN A 5 -6.14 -16.15 1.18
CA ASN A 5 -5.34 -16.21 -0.03
C ASN A 5 -4.11 -17.11 0.23
N GLN A 6 -4.04 -18.25 -0.47
CA GLN A 6 -3.08 -19.35 -0.22
C GLN A 6 -1.60 -18.99 -0.49
N GLY A 7 -1.29 -17.74 -0.81
CA GLY A 7 0.09 -17.26 -1.03
C GLY A 7 0.75 -16.56 0.15
N LEU A 8 0.03 -16.26 1.24
CA LEU A 8 0.56 -15.38 2.31
C LEU A 8 0.29 -15.84 3.76
N GLY A 9 -0.29 -17.02 3.96
CA GLY A 9 -0.50 -17.61 5.30
C GLY A 9 -1.34 -16.77 6.28
N SER A 10 -1.87 -15.63 5.86
CA SER A 10 -2.46 -14.62 6.73
C SER A 10 -3.92 -14.39 6.34
N GLN A 11 -4.82 -14.61 7.30
CA GLN A 11 -6.21 -14.24 7.15
C GLN A 11 -6.32 -12.72 7.19
N TYR A 12 -7.16 -12.13 6.34
CA TYR A 12 -7.41 -10.69 6.36
C TYR A 12 -8.90 -10.37 6.29
N THR A 13 -9.23 -9.22 6.87
CA THR A 13 -10.55 -8.61 6.83
C THR A 13 -10.53 -7.44 5.85
N THR A 14 -11.42 -7.47 4.87
CA THR A 14 -11.55 -6.39 3.89
C THR A 14 -12.25 -5.19 4.52
N MET A 15 -11.61 -4.02 4.44
CA MET A 15 -12.15 -2.76 4.97
C MET A 15 -12.85 -1.91 3.91
N GLY A 16 -12.60 -2.20 2.63
CA GLY A 16 -13.31 -1.60 1.50
C GLY A 16 -12.38 -0.90 0.50
N PRO A 17 -12.93 -0.29 -0.56
CA PRO A 17 -12.15 0.40 -1.57
C PRO A 17 -11.58 1.71 -1.02
N VAL A 18 -10.32 2.00 -1.34
CA VAL A 18 -9.67 3.28 -1.08
C VAL A 18 -9.21 3.90 -2.40
N ARG A 19 -9.36 5.21 -2.52
CA ARG A 19 -8.98 5.97 -3.72
C ARG A 19 -8.41 7.32 -3.32
N VAL A 20 -7.32 7.71 -3.97
CA VAL A 20 -6.72 9.04 -3.88
C VAL A 20 -6.61 9.62 -5.29
N ARG A 21 -6.89 10.91 -5.42
CA ARG A 21 -6.70 11.65 -6.67
C ARG A 21 -5.89 12.90 -6.39
N LEU A 22 -4.70 12.97 -6.95
CA LEU A 22 -3.85 14.16 -6.94
C LEU A 22 -3.98 14.88 -8.28
N THR A 23 -4.06 16.20 -8.22
CA THR A 23 -4.15 17.05 -9.41
C THR A 23 -3.13 18.15 -9.32
N GLY A 24 -2.52 18.48 -10.44
CA GLY A 24 -1.56 19.57 -10.53
C GLY A 24 -1.39 20.03 -11.95
N VAL A 25 -0.49 20.99 -12.13
CA VAL A 25 -0.19 21.55 -13.44
C VAL A 25 1.30 21.34 -13.68
N ALA A 26 1.72 21.29 -14.94
CA ALA A 26 3.10 21.36 -15.38
C ALA A 26 3.24 22.46 -16.42
N ARG A 27 4.39 23.13 -16.41
CA ARG A 27 4.71 24.25 -17.30
C ARG A 27 6.07 24.00 -17.91
N THR A 28 6.17 24.21 -19.20
CA THR A 28 7.44 24.22 -19.91
C THR A 28 7.69 25.58 -20.52
N ASP A 29 8.95 25.95 -20.71
CA ASP A 29 9.33 27.10 -21.52
C ASP A 29 9.17 26.79 -23.03
N GLY A 30 9.50 27.78 -23.87
CA GLY A 30 9.45 27.67 -25.33
C GLY A 30 10.43 26.64 -25.93
N GLU A 31 11.41 26.17 -25.16
CA GLU A 31 12.33 25.09 -25.53
C GLU A 31 11.84 23.71 -25.03
N GLY A 32 10.69 23.67 -24.35
CA GLY A 32 10.11 22.46 -23.77
C GLY A 32 10.73 22.06 -22.42
N LYS A 33 11.59 22.89 -21.83
CA LYS A 33 12.18 22.59 -20.52
C LYS A 33 11.20 22.89 -19.39
N PRO A 34 11.11 22.05 -18.36
CA PRO A 34 10.22 22.26 -17.25
C PRO A 34 10.61 23.53 -16.47
N LEU A 35 9.62 24.40 -16.22
CA LEU A 35 9.78 25.57 -15.37
C LEU A 35 9.65 25.16 -13.89
N PRO A 36 10.48 25.71 -12.97
CA PRO A 36 10.54 25.30 -11.56
C PRO A 36 9.32 25.68 -10.71
N SER A 37 8.17 25.96 -11.33
CA SER A 37 7.00 26.54 -10.67
C SER A 37 5.74 25.73 -10.89
N VAL A 38 5.77 24.40 -10.77
CA VAL A 38 4.51 23.65 -10.76
C VAL A 38 4.55 22.30 -10.05
N THR A 39 3.63 22.13 -9.12
CA THR A 39 3.34 20.92 -8.35
C THR A 39 2.74 19.86 -9.27
N ALA A 40 3.56 19.19 -10.07
CA ALA A 40 3.14 18.06 -10.89
C ALA A 40 3.10 16.80 -10.02
N PRO A 41 1.93 16.25 -9.69
CA PRO A 41 1.85 15.06 -8.86
C PRO A 41 2.45 13.86 -9.57
N THR A 42 3.13 13.03 -8.80
CA THR A 42 3.78 11.81 -9.27
C THR A 42 2.98 10.56 -8.87
N VAL A 43 3.26 9.45 -9.55
CA VAL A 43 2.75 8.12 -9.21
C VAL A 43 3.17 7.73 -7.78
N ALA A 44 4.41 8.02 -7.39
CA ALA A 44 4.92 7.70 -6.06
C ALA A 44 4.15 8.45 -4.97
N GLU A 45 3.91 9.76 -5.15
CA GLU A 45 3.13 10.55 -4.20
C GLU A 45 1.69 10.05 -4.06
N ALA A 46 1.05 9.66 -5.18
CA ALA A 46 -0.30 9.12 -5.16
C ALA A 46 -0.36 7.76 -4.44
N SER A 47 0.61 6.86 -4.69
CA SER A 47 0.72 5.57 -3.99
C SER A 47 0.97 5.74 -2.49
N SER A 48 1.90 6.60 -2.09
CA SER A 48 2.14 6.88 -0.67
C SER A 48 0.92 7.54 -0.02
N ALA A 49 0.19 8.40 -0.73
CA ALA A 49 -1.05 8.97 -0.23
C ALA A 49 -2.16 7.91 -0.08
N LEU A 50 -2.24 6.94 -0.98
CA LEU A 50 -3.17 5.81 -0.89
C LEU A 50 -2.89 4.96 0.36
N GLU A 51 -1.64 4.62 0.63
CA GLU A 51 -1.24 3.88 1.83
C GLU A 51 -1.51 4.66 3.11
N ARG A 52 -1.27 5.98 3.12
CA ARG A 52 -1.64 6.83 4.25
C ARG A 52 -3.16 6.82 4.47
N MET A 53 -3.94 6.93 3.40
CA MET A 53 -5.40 6.88 3.48
C MET A 53 -5.90 5.53 4.01
N ALA A 54 -5.30 4.42 3.58
CA ALA A 54 -5.60 3.10 4.10
C ALA A 54 -5.28 2.99 5.60
N ARG A 55 -4.15 3.54 6.05
CA ARG A 55 -3.80 3.57 7.47
C ARG A 55 -4.75 4.43 8.31
N VAL A 56 -5.29 5.53 7.77
CA VAL A 56 -6.30 6.35 8.47
C VAL A 56 -7.56 5.56 8.79
N VAL A 57 -7.93 4.61 7.92
CA VAL A 57 -9.07 3.72 8.18
C VAL A 57 -8.71 2.47 9.00
N GLY A 58 -7.48 2.36 9.50
CA GLY A 58 -7.02 1.23 10.31
C GLY A 58 -6.56 0.02 9.52
N ALA A 59 -6.30 0.16 8.22
CA ALA A 59 -5.80 -0.93 7.40
C ALA A 59 -4.29 -1.10 7.54
N ASP A 60 -3.86 -2.36 7.51
CA ASP A 60 -2.45 -2.74 7.51
C ASP A 60 -1.84 -2.70 6.10
N ALA A 61 -2.67 -2.94 5.08
CA ALA A 61 -2.22 -3.00 3.69
C ALA A 61 -3.31 -2.58 2.69
N VAL A 62 -2.87 -2.39 1.44
CA VAL A 62 -3.74 -2.18 0.28
C VAL A 62 -3.53 -3.32 -0.72
N LEU A 63 -4.58 -4.08 -0.99
CA LEU A 63 -4.59 -5.11 -2.03
C LEU A 63 -4.92 -4.52 -3.40
N LYS A 64 -4.31 -5.12 -4.44
CA LYS A 64 -4.47 -4.74 -5.85
C LYS A 64 -4.33 -3.21 -6.08
N PRO A 65 -3.24 -2.58 -5.59
CA PRO A 65 -3.03 -1.17 -5.85
C PRO A 65 -2.87 -0.95 -7.36
N SER A 66 -3.52 0.09 -7.87
CA SER A 66 -3.44 0.54 -9.26
C SER A 66 -3.27 2.04 -9.30
N THR A 67 -2.54 2.53 -10.30
CA THR A 67 -2.38 3.98 -10.52
C THR A 67 -2.69 4.33 -11.96
N ASP A 68 -3.48 5.38 -12.18
CA ASP A 68 -3.80 5.98 -13.47
C ASP A 68 -3.16 7.37 -13.54
N TYR A 69 -2.35 7.62 -14.55
CA TYR A 69 -1.71 8.91 -14.82
C TYR A 69 -2.32 9.51 -16.09
N ARG A 70 -2.80 10.75 -16.00
CA ARG A 70 -3.33 11.49 -17.14
C ARG A 70 -2.69 12.87 -17.23
N ALA A 71 -2.28 13.22 -18.44
CA ALA A 71 -1.83 14.55 -18.78
C ALA A 71 -2.70 15.10 -19.91
N ALA A 72 -3.19 16.32 -19.75
CA ALA A 72 -4.00 17.02 -20.74
C ALA A 72 -3.42 18.42 -20.98
N ALA A 73 -3.05 18.71 -22.22
CA ALA A 73 -2.59 20.05 -22.59
C ALA A 73 -3.73 21.07 -22.39
N LEU A 74 -3.44 22.13 -21.62
CA LEU A 74 -4.33 23.27 -21.41
C LEU A 74 -4.03 24.42 -22.37
N ALA A 75 -2.73 24.63 -22.66
CA ALA A 75 -2.27 25.66 -23.59
C ALA A 75 -0.90 25.28 -24.16
N ALA A 76 -0.62 25.68 -25.39
CA ALA A 76 0.68 25.54 -26.02
C ALA A 76 0.96 26.74 -26.94
N GLY A 77 2.18 27.24 -26.93
CA GLY A 77 2.60 28.37 -27.76
C GLY A 77 4.12 28.55 -27.77
N PRO A 78 4.62 29.56 -28.51
CA PRO A 78 6.06 29.79 -28.67
C PRO A 78 6.78 30.15 -27.36
N LEU A 79 6.04 30.58 -26.34
CA LEU A 79 6.57 30.90 -25.01
C LEU A 79 6.53 29.71 -24.04
N GLY A 80 5.89 28.60 -24.43
CA GLY A 80 5.83 27.39 -23.62
C GLY A 80 4.49 26.67 -23.65
N SER A 81 4.36 25.67 -22.76
CA SER A 81 3.16 24.86 -22.63
C SER A 81 2.65 24.79 -21.19
N LEU A 82 1.35 24.54 -21.05
CA LEU A 82 0.66 24.31 -19.80
C LEU A 82 -0.07 22.98 -19.89
N THR A 83 0.18 22.07 -18.96
CA THR A 83 -0.41 20.73 -18.94
C THR A 83 -1.06 20.47 -17.60
N HIS A 84 -2.32 20.05 -17.58
CA HIS A 84 -3.01 19.56 -16.40
C HIS A 84 -2.66 18.09 -16.19
N ILE A 85 -2.22 17.73 -15.00
CA ILE A 85 -1.83 16.39 -14.61
C ILE A 85 -2.79 15.88 -13.53
N VAL A 86 -3.28 14.67 -13.71
CA VAL A 86 -4.13 13.96 -12.76
C VAL A 86 -3.51 12.59 -12.50
N VAL A 87 -3.23 12.28 -11.24
CA VAL A 87 -2.77 10.96 -10.81
C VAL A 87 -3.80 10.38 -9.84
N THR A 88 -4.35 9.22 -10.19
CA THR A 88 -5.31 8.51 -9.34
C THR A 88 -4.70 7.21 -8.88
N ALA A 89 -4.61 6.98 -7.58
CA ALA A 89 -4.25 5.69 -7.01
C ALA A 89 -5.50 5.05 -6.37
N SER A 90 -5.69 3.75 -6.54
CA SER A 90 -6.83 3.02 -5.96
C SER A 90 -6.48 1.58 -5.60
N GLY A 91 -7.20 1.02 -4.64
CA GLY A 91 -7.04 -0.36 -4.20
C GLY A 91 -8.07 -0.74 -3.15
N THR A 92 -7.86 -1.88 -2.49
CA THR A 92 -8.72 -2.36 -1.41
C THR A 92 -7.96 -2.39 -0.10
N ALA A 93 -8.41 -1.63 0.88
CA ALA A 93 -7.83 -1.61 2.22
C ALA A 93 -8.17 -2.91 2.97
N VAL A 94 -7.18 -3.50 3.64
CA VAL A 94 -7.33 -4.73 4.43
C VAL A 94 -6.61 -4.63 5.77
N ALA A 95 -7.16 -5.27 6.79
CA ALA A 95 -6.51 -5.50 8.06
C ALA A 95 -6.17 -7.00 8.19
N TYR A 96 -4.97 -7.34 8.66
CA TYR A 96 -4.57 -8.71 8.94
C TYR A 96 -5.17 -9.15 10.27
N ASN A 97 -5.77 -10.33 10.28
CA ASN A 97 -6.16 -10.95 11.53
C ASN A 97 -4.90 -11.61 12.10
N ALA A 98 -4.52 -11.26 13.32
CA ALA A 98 -3.48 -12.00 14.03
C ALA A 98 -3.93 -13.47 14.12
N VAL A 99 -3.19 -14.35 13.48
CA VAL A 99 -3.33 -15.78 13.76
C VAL A 99 -2.62 -15.95 15.10
N GLU A 100 -3.38 -16.11 16.19
CA GLU A 100 -2.80 -16.62 17.42
C GLU A 100 -2.19 -17.97 17.06
N SER A 101 -0.87 -18.03 16.99
CA SER A 101 -0.17 -19.31 16.99
C SER A 101 -0.57 -19.99 18.29
N GLU A 102 -1.45 -21.00 18.21
CA GLU A 102 -1.76 -21.86 19.34
C GLU A 102 -0.43 -22.35 19.91
N LYS A 103 -0.15 -21.90 21.12
CA LYS A 103 1.00 -22.32 21.91
C LYS A 103 0.79 -23.80 22.17
N SER A 104 1.56 -24.66 21.51
CA SER A 104 1.59 -26.09 21.81
C SER A 104 2.11 -26.25 23.25
N ASP A 105 1.18 -26.30 24.20
CA ASP A 105 1.42 -26.62 25.60
C ASP A 105 1.64 -28.14 25.68
N ALA A 106 2.86 -28.57 25.43
CA ALA A 106 3.31 -29.91 25.80
C ALA A 106 3.77 -29.83 27.26
N SER A 107 2.80 -30.00 28.16
CA SER A 107 3.01 -30.08 29.61
C SER A 107 3.92 -31.25 29.98
N ASP A 108 4.89 -30.91 30.81
CA ASP A 108 5.65 -31.71 31.77
C ASP A 108 5.06 -33.08 32.13
N GLY A 109 5.94 -34.08 32.16
CA GLY A 109 5.72 -35.40 32.72
C GLY A 109 7.03 -35.96 33.26
N GLU A 110 7.55 -35.37 34.34
CA GLU A 110 8.57 -36.00 35.19
C GLU A 110 7.92 -37.08 36.07
N ALA A 111 8.49 -38.29 36.06
CA ALA A 111 8.56 -39.16 37.24
C ALA A 111 9.74 -40.14 37.09
N GLU A 112 10.75 -39.87 37.92
CA GLU A 112 11.91 -40.66 38.33
C GLU A 112 11.50 -42.09 38.77
N ASP A 113 12.25 -43.16 38.53
CA ASP A 113 13.38 -43.73 39.31
C ASP A 113 13.70 -45.07 38.59
N GLU A 114 14.89 -45.66 38.49
CA GLU A 114 15.81 -46.05 39.56
C GLU A 114 17.07 -46.64 38.86
N GLN A 115 18.26 -46.33 39.35
CA GLN A 115 19.54 -46.95 38.97
C GLN A 115 20.33 -47.19 40.28
N PRO A 116 21.31 -48.12 40.40
CA PRO A 116 21.58 -49.46 39.85
C PRO A 116 21.80 -50.50 41.02
N PRO A 117 22.50 -51.66 40.87
CA PRO A 117 23.97 -51.65 40.90
C PRO A 117 24.69 -52.70 40.02
N ALA A 118 25.98 -52.46 39.85
CA ALA A 118 26.96 -53.20 39.05
C ALA A 118 27.40 -54.55 39.65
N ALA A 119 27.90 -55.43 38.77
CA ALA A 119 28.99 -56.38 39.05
C ALA A 119 29.78 -56.64 37.75
#